data_AF-A0A160V711-F1
#
_entry.id   AF-A0A160V711-F1
#
_cell.length_a   1.000
_cell.length_b   1.000
_cell.length_c   1.000
_cell.angle_alpha   90.00
_cell.angle_beta   90.00
_cell.angle_gamma   90.00
#
_symmetry.space_group_name_H-M   'P 1'
#
loop_
_entity.id
_entity.type
_entity.pdbx_description
1 polymer ?
#
loop_
_entity_poly.entity_id
_entity_poly.type
_entity_poly.pdbx_seq_one_letter_code
_entity_poly.pdbx_strand_id
1 'polypeptide(L)'
;MPGQIALVGGDEFRPGCEGMDREIMQASGHDPAKVVVIPTAAVTGPGKAENDGATHFSALGGDSSQLMLLERSHAEDPDFFAPATLADVIYFTGGSPEHLLETVNGSPFLKAILASQENGAVLAGSSAGAMVMGSMMRRPRAGGWVEALGVVPGVAILPHHERRDQAETSKEIQDSAPRGLTFLGIDARTGCLGVPGDWRVIGFGRVTVYEGTEWQIFNAGDKLPAGF
;
A
#
# COMPACT_ATOMS: atom_id res chain seq x y z
N MET A 1 11.68 -12.94 10.82
CA MET A 1 11.05 -13.22 9.51
C MET A 1 10.63 -11.87 8.94
N PRO A 2 10.65 -11.69 7.62
CA PRO A 2 10.14 -10.46 7.01
C PRO A 2 8.71 -10.20 7.47
N GLY A 3 8.40 -8.94 7.77
CA GLY A 3 7.07 -8.47 8.10
C GLY A 3 6.15 -8.53 6.90
N GLN A 4 4.85 -8.46 7.13
CA GLN A 4 3.89 -8.54 6.03
C GLN A 4 3.78 -7.20 5.29
N ILE A 5 3.26 -7.25 4.06
CA ILE A 5 2.92 -6.10 3.25
C ILE A 5 1.40 -6.04 3.13
N ALA A 6 0.83 -4.85 3.22
CA ALA A 6 -0.59 -4.60 3.00
C ALA A 6 -0.80 -3.63 1.83
N LEU A 7 -1.44 -4.12 0.77
CA LEU A 7 -1.80 -3.33 -0.41
C LEU A 7 -3.30 -3.01 -0.35
N VAL A 8 -3.66 -1.76 -0.07
CA VAL A 8 -5.05 -1.33 0.16
C VAL A 8 -5.59 -0.52 -1.02
N GLY A 9 -6.83 -0.81 -1.42
CA GLY A 9 -7.46 -0.26 -2.62
C GLY A 9 -7.94 1.19 -2.54
N GLY A 10 -7.94 1.82 -1.36
CA GLY A 10 -8.39 3.19 -1.16
C GLY A 10 -9.51 3.34 -0.13
N ASP A 11 -9.96 4.58 0.06
CA ASP A 11 -10.90 4.99 1.13
C ASP A 11 -10.43 4.56 2.53
N GLU A 12 -9.13 4.68 2.79
CA GLU A 12 -8.55 4.38 4.10
C GLU A 12 -9.19 5.20 5.21
N PHE A 13 -9.21 4.63 6.42
CA PHE A 13 -9.67 5.27 7.65
C PHE A 13 -11.15 5.69 7.64
N ARG A 14 -11.96 5.08 6.77
CA ARG A 14 -13.41 5.27 6.69
C ARG A 14 -14.16 4.14 7.41
N PRO A 15 -15.46 4.36 7.75
CA PRO A 15 -16.30 3.27 8.24
C PRO A 15 -16.30 2.07 7.29
N GLY A 16 -16.03 0.90 7.85
CA GLY A 16 -15.84 -0.37 7.12
C GLY A 16 -14.39 -0.82 7.01
N CYS A 17 -13.40 0.02 7.32
CA CYS A 17 -11.98 -0.35 7.33
C CYS A 17 -11.53 -1.02 8.64
N GLU A 18 -12.31 -0.91 9.72
CA GLU A 18 -11.88 -1.25 11.08
C GLU A 18 -11.42 -2.72 11.21
N GLY A 19 -12.07 -3.64 10.50
CA GLY A 19 -11.66 -5.06 10.49
C GLY A 19 -10.32 -5.25 9.78
N MET A 20 -10.22 -4.73 8.56
CA MET A 20 -9.00 -4.77 7.74
C MET A 20 -7.79 -4.17 8.47
N ASP A 21 -7.96 -2.98 9.04
CA ASP A 21 -6.88 -2.22 9.67
C ASP A 21 -6.46 -2.85 11.02
N ARG A 22 -7.36 -3.54 11.73
CA ARG A 22 -6.98 -4.42 12.86
C ARG A 22 -6.14 -5.59 12.41
N GLU A 23 -6.49 -6.23 11.29
CA GLU A 23 -5.71 -7.34 10.76
C GLU A 23 -4.30 -6.90 10.32
N ILE A 24 -4.17 -5.70 9.75
CA ILE A 24 -2.87 -5.09 9.42
C ILE A 24 -2.04 -4.86 10.70
N MET A 25 -2.64 -4.31 11.77
CA MET A 25 -1.93 -4.14 13.04
C MET A 25 -1.50 -5.48 13.64
N GLN A 26 -2.40 -6.46 13.67
CA GLN A 26 -2.12 -7.79 14.22
C GLN A 26 -1.01 -8.53 13.46
N ALA A 27 -0.86 -8.27 12.16
CA ALA A 27 0.20 -8.85 11.35
C ALA A 27 1.62 -8.46 11.82
N SER A 28 1.75 -7.37 12.58
CA SER A 28 3.02 -6.97 13.21
C SER A 28 3.42 -7.84 14.40
N GLY A 29 2.46 -8.59 14.99
CA GLY A 29 2.70 -9.41 16.18
C GLY A 29 2.76 -8.64 17.51
N HIS A 30 2.48 -7.33 17.51
CA HIS A 30 2.51 -6.47 18.69
C HIS A 30 1.11 -6.02 19.12
N ASP A 31 0.92 -5.85 20.44
CA ASP A 31 -0.33 -5.35 21.04
C ASP A 31 0.00 -4.51 22.30
N PRO A 32 -0.17 -3.18 22.28
CA PRO A 32 -0.58 -2.38 21.12
C PRO A 32 0.52 -2.35 20.05
N ALA A 33 0.13 -2.38 18.77
CA ALA A 33 1.06 -2.16 17.66
C ALA A 33 1.38 -0.67 17.53
N LYS A 34 2.66 -0.32 17.34
CA LYS A 34 3.08 1.04 17.02
C LYS A 34 2.85 1.33 15.55
N VAL A 35 1.96 2.26 15.24
CA VAL A 35 1.60 2.60 13.86
C VAL A 35 2.11 4.00 13.53
N VAL A 36 2.95 4.15 12.51
CA VAL A 36 3.31 5.47 11.97
C VAL A 36 2.53 5.72 10.69
N VAL A 37 1.82 6.85 10.63
CA VAL A 37 1.08 7.28 9.44
C VAL A 37 1.88 8.33 8.69
N ILE A 38 2.11 8.08 7.39
CA ILE A 38 2.96 8.90 6.53
C ILE A 38 2.12 9.44 5.36
N PRO A 39 1.81 10.75 5.35
CA PRO A 39 0.87 11.34 4.42
C PRO A 39 1.55 11.91 3.15
N THR A 40 2.73 11.41 2.76
CA THR A 40 3.52 11.99 1.66
C THR A 40 2.70 12.16 0.38
N ALA A 41 1.86 11.18 0.03
CA ALA A 41 1.03 11.26 -1.17
C ALA A 41 -0.04 12.36 -1.10
N ALA A 42 -0.50 12.77 0.10
CA ALA A 42 -1.63 13.66 0.31
C ALA A 42 -1.28 15.15 0.11
N VAL A 43 -0.83 15.54 -1.10
CA VAL A 43 -0.30 16.88 -1.44
C VAL A 43 -1.18 18.06 -0.99
N THR A 44 -2.51 17.94 -1.06
CA THR A 44 -3.43 19.04 -0.76
C THR A 44 -3.92 19.08 0.70
N GLY A 45 -3.70 18.03 1.47
CA GLY A 45 -4.22 17.92 2.83
C GLY A 45 -3.47 16.91 3.70
N PRO A 46 -2.13 17.00 3.79
CA PRO A 46 -1.34 15.98 4.48
C PRO A 46 -1.66 15.91 5.98
N GLY A 47 -1.83 17.07 6.64
CA GLY A 47 -2.18 17.13 8.06
C GLY A 47 -3.55 16.50 8.38
N LYS A 48 -4.50 16.57 7.45
CA LYS A 48 -5.78 15.88 7.61
C LYS A 48 -5.61 14.37 7.41
N ALA A 49 -4.86 13.95 6.39
CA ALA A 49 -4.64 12.53 6.10
C ALA A 49 -3.93 11.81 7.25
N GLU A 50 -2.89 12.40 7.83
CA GLU A 50 -2.21 11.82 9.00
C GLU A 50 -3.06 11.83 10.26
N ASN A 51 -3.86 12.88 10.47
CA ASN A 51 -4.74 12.97 11.64
C ASN A 51 -5.87 11.96 11.57
N ASP A 52 -6.48 11.79 10.40
CA ASP A 52 -7.50 10.78 10.17
C ASP A 52 -6.93 9.37 10.43
N GLY A 53 -5.72 9.08 9.93
CA GLY A 53 -5.05 7.80 10.16
C GLY A 53 -4.66 7.54 11.60
N ALA A 54 -3.99 8.50 12.26
CA ALA A 54 -3.60 8.34 13.66
C ALA A 54 -4.84 8.19 14.57
N THR A 55 -5.88 9.01 14.36
CA THR A 55 -7.13 8.88 15.10
C THR A 55 -7.77 7.51 14.88
N HIS A 56 -7.78 7.01 13.64
CA HIS A 56 -8.34 5.72 13.30
C HIS A 56 -7.60 4.57 14.01
N PHE A 57 -6.28 4.47 13.86
CA PHE A 57 -5.51 3.39 14.49
C PHE A 57 -5.51 3.47 16.02
N SER A 58 -5.47 4.67 16.60
CA SER A 58 -5.69 4.86 18.04
C SER A 58 -7.05 4.31 18.50
N ALA A 59 -8.13 4.59 17.76
CA ALA A 59 -9.47 4.09 18.09
C ALA A 59 -9.59 2.55 17.94
N LEU A 60 -8.72 1.92 17.15
CA LEU A 60 -8.63 0.47 17.02
C LEU A 60 -7.76 -0.19 18.11
N GLY A 61 -7.06 0.60 18.93
CA GLY A 61 -6.20 0.13 20.02
C GLY A 61 -4.70 0.16 19.73
N GLY A 62 -4.26 0.75 18.61
CA GLY A 62 -2.84 0.93 18.29
C GLY A 62 -2.20 2.13 19.01
N ASP A 63 -0.88 2.10 19.16
CA ASP A 63 -0.07 3.25 19.57
C ASP A 63 0.34 4.03 18.32
N SER A 64 -0.54 4.89 17.85
CA SER A 64 -0.37 5.56 16.55
C SER A 64 0.31 6.91 16.66
N SER A 65 1.19 7.21 15.72
CA SER A 65 1.91 8.47 15.59
C SER A 65 1.84 9.00 14.15
N GLN A 66 2.23 10.26 13.99
CA GLN A 66 2.27 10.96 12.71
C GLN A 66 3.72 11.22 12.32
N LEU A 67 4.03 11.10 11.02
CA LEU A 67 5.31 11.52 10.48
C LEU A 67 5.10 12.30 9.18
N MET A 68 5.26 13.63 9.26
CA MET A 68 5.13 14.58 8.15
C MET A 68 6.30 14.52 7.17
N LEU A 69 6.64 13.34 6.67
CA LEU A 69 7.58 13.16 5.57
C LEU A 69 6.88 13.57 4.26
N LEU A 70 7.06 14.82 3.83
CA LEU A 70 6.32 15.42 2.71
C LEU A 70 7.20 15.74 1.50
N GLU A 71 8.49 15.95 1.74
CA GLU A 71 9.45 16.39 0.73
C GLU A 71 10.73 15.56 0.79
N ARG A 72 11.53 15.62 -0.28
CA ARG A 72 12.72 14.78 -0.44
C ARG A 72 13.73 14.95 0.69
N SER A 73 13.95 16.18 1.16
CA SER A 73 14.81 16.51 2.31
C SER A 73 14.46 15.69 3.56
N HIS A 74 13.17 15.49 3.85
CA HIS A 74 12.72 14.67 4.98
C HIS A 74 13.10 13.19 4.81
N ALA A 75 13.09 12.68 3.57
CA ALA A 75 13.48 11.29 3.25
C ALA A 75 15.00 11.08 3.25
N GLU A 76 15.78 12.17 3.16
CA GLU A 76 17.25 12.17 3.19
C GLU A 76 17.83 12.36 4.60
N ASP A 77 17.01 12.76 5.57
CA ASP A 77 17.43 13.07 6.94
C ASP A 77 17.09 11.91 7.91
N PRO A 78 18.07 11.12 8.36
CA PRO A 78 17.84 10.00 9.29
C PRO A 78 17.26 10.40 10.63
N ASP A 79 17.57 11.61 11.13
CA ASP A 79 17.02 12.09 12.39
C ASP A 79 15.53 12.43 12.24
N PHE A 80 15.14 12.91 11.05
CA PHE A 80 13.74 13.20 10.72
C PHE A 80 12.90 11.92 10.67
N PHE A 81 13.36 10.90 9.92
CA PHE A 81 12.56 9.68 9.71
C PHE A 81 12.80 8.59 10.76
N ALA A 82 13.65 8.82 11.76
CA ALA A 82 13.91 7.88 12.85
C ALA A 82 12.64 7.28 13.50
N PRO A 83 11.53 8.03 13.71
CA PRO A 83 10.32 7.43 14.27
C PRO A 83 9.75 6.27 13.45
N ALA A 84 9.89 6.30 12.11
CA ALA A 84 9.36 5.25 11.26
C ALA A 84 10.12 3.92 11.38
N THR A 85 11.40 3.95 11.75
CA THR A 85 12.21 2.72 11.91
C THR A 85 11.94 2.00 13.23
N LEU A 86 11.20 2.65 14.13
CA LEU A 86 10.79 2.11 15.44
C LEU A 86 9.32 1.64 15.45
N ALA A 87 8.62 1.77 14.32
CA ALA A 87 7.22 1.40 14.19
C ALA A 87 7.06 -0.08 13.84
N ASP A 88 5.97 -0.67 14.31
CA ASP A 88 5.56 -2.04 14.00
C ASP A 88 4.75 -2.09 12.70
N VAL A 89 4.09 -0.98 12.35
CA VAL A 89 3.37 -0.76 11.10
C VAL A 89 3.71 0.62 10.54
N ILE A 90 4.15 0.67 9.29
CA ILE A 90 4.41 1.89 8.53
C ILE A 90 3.33 2.01 7.46
N TYR A 91 2.48 3.04 7.55
CA TYR A 91 1.31 3.19 6.69
C TYR A 91 1.41 4.44 5.80
N PHE A 92 1.50 4.24 4.48
CA PHE A 92 1.40 5.32 3.50
C PHE A 92 -0.06 5.60 3.12
N THR A 93 -0.49 6.85 3.26
CA THR A 93 -1.84 7.25 2.84
C THR A 93 -1.95 7.39 1.32
N GLY A 94 -3.18 7.53 0.83
CA GLY A 94 -3.50 7.85 -0.56
C GLY A 94 -3.21 9.30 -0.94
N GLY A 95 -3.30 9.58 -2.25
CA GLY A 95 -3.05 10.90 -2.84
C GLY A 95 -2.36 10.79 -4.20
N SER A 96 -1.22 11.46 -4.39
CA SER A 96 -0.42 11.40 -5.61
C SER A 96 0.66 10.32 -5.52
N PRO A 97 0.56 9.22 -6.28
CA PRO A 97 1.61 8.21 -6.33
C PRO A 97 2.91 8.75 -6.95
N GLU A 98 2.82 9.67 -7.91
CA GLU A 98 4.01 10.30 -8.50
C GLU A 98 4.83 11.08 -7.47
N HIS A 99 4.17 11.94 -6.66
CA HIS A 99 4.85 12.72 -5.62
C HIS A 99 5.47 11.83 -4.54
N LEU A 100 4.74 10.78 -4.11
CA LEU A 100 5.26 9.81 -3.15
C LEU A 100 6.48 9.08 -3.70
N LEU A 101 6.42 8.63 -4.96
CA LEU A 101 7.55 7.97 -5.62
C LEU A 101 8.76 8.90 -5.73
N GLU A 102 8.58 10.13 -6.23
CA GLU A 102 9.66 11.13 -6.37
C GLU A 102 10.33 11.45 -5.02
N THR A 103 9.53 11.52 -3.95
CA THR A 103 10.02 11.80 -2.60
C THR A 103 10.82 10.61 -2.05
N VAL A 104 10.32 9.38 -2.18
CA VAL A 104 10.85 8.21 -1.45
C VAL A 104 11.89 7.42 -2.26
N ASN A 105 11.79 7.38 -3.59
CA ASN A 105 12.59 6.46 -4.41
C ASN A 105 14.11 6.70 -4.27
N GLY A 106 14.87 5.67 -3.92
CA GLY A 106 16.32 5.76 -3.74
C GLY A 106 16.78 6.63 -2.57
N SER A 107 15.88 6.97 -1.63
CA SER A 107 16.23 7.73 -0.42
C SER A 107 16.79 6.82 0.69
N PRO A 108 17.55 7.38 1.65
CA PRO A 108 17.89 6.72 2.91
C PRO A 108 16.65 6.21 3.66
N PHE A 109 15.55 6.96 3.64
CA PHE A 109 14.29 6.53 4.24
C PHE A 109 13.76 5.22 3.64
N LEU A 110 13.71 5.09 2.32
CA LEU A 110 13.28 3.84 1.66
C LEU A 110 14.12 2.65 2.13
N LYS A 111 15.44 2.82 2.16
CA LYS A 111 16.36 1.78 2.64
C LYS A 111 16.06 1.39 4.09
N ALA A 112 15.75 2.38 4.94
CA ALA A 112 15.47 2.16 6.35
C ALA A 112 14.14 1.43 6.59
N ILE A 113 13.07 1.77 5.87
CA ILE A 113 11.77 1.09 6.01
C ILE A 113 11.80 -0.33 5.44
N LEU A 114 12.55 -0.57 4.36
CA LEU A 114 12.76 -1.92 3.84
C LEU A 114 13.54 -2.79 4.83
N ALA A 115 14.59 -2.25 5.45
CA ALA A 115 15.30 -2.96 6.53
C ALA A 115 14.39 -3.21 7.75
N SER A 116 13.49 -2.28 8.07
CA SER A 116 12.51 -2.47 9.16
C SER A 116 11.53 -3.59 8.81
N GLN A 117 11.08 -3.64 7.55
CA GLN A 117 10.21 -4.69 7.04
C GLN A 117 10.90 -6.06 7.07
N GLU A 118 12.14 -6.17 6.62
CA GLU A 118 12.93 -7.41 6.72
C GLU A 118 13.04 -7.92 8.18
N ASN A 119 12.98 -6.99 9.15
CA ASN A 119 13.03 -7.28 10.58
C ASN A 119 11.65 -7.46 11.25
N GLY A 120 10.55 -7.46 10.48
CA GLY A 120 9.22 -7.82 10.96
C GLY A 120 8.19 -6.69 10.95
N ALA A 121 8.59 -5.45 10.66
CA ALA A 121 7.62 -4.36 10.54
C ALA A 121 6.69 -4.57 9.34
N VAL A 122 5.42 -4.18 9.48
CA VAL A 122 4.45 -4.24 8.38
C VAL A 122 4.56 -2.97 7.53
N LEU A 123 4.67 -3.13 6.21
CA LEU A 123 4.54 -2.01 5.28
C LEU A 123 3.13 -2.01 4.69
N ALA A 124 2.38 -0.94 4.92
CA ALA A 124 1.02 -0.78 4.43
C ALA A 124 0.91 0.47 3.55
N GLY A 125 0.07 0.41 2.52
CA GLY A 125 -0.17 1.55 1.65
C GLY A 125 -1.58 1.51 1.10
N SER A 126 -2.25 2.67 1.06
CA SER A 126 -3.58 2.82 0.46
C SER A 126 -3.52 3.62 -0.83
N SER A 127 -4.24 3.14 -1.87
CA SER A 127 -4.35 3.81 -3.16
C SER A 127 -2.95 4.15 -3.72
N ALA A 128 -2.58 5.43 -3.75
CA ALA A 128 -1.22 5.86 -4.12
C ALA A 128 -0.11 5.14 -3.33
N GLY A 129 -0.29 4.92 -2.02
CA GLY A 129 0.64 4.17 -1.18
C GLY A 129 0.79 2.71 -1.62
N ALA A 130 -0.29 2.06 -2.06
CA ALA A 130 -0.23 0.70 -2.59
C ALA A 130 0.43 0.67 -3.98
N MET A 131 0.12 1.64 -4.84
CA MET A 131 0.66 1.72 -6.19
C MET A 131 2.19 1.79 -6.22
N VAL A 132 2.80 2.61 -5.35
CA VAL A 132 4.25 2.74 -5.31
C VAL A 132 4.96 1.49 -4.80
N MET A 133 4.28 0.58 -4.10
CA MET A 133 4.88 -0.66 -3.62
C MET A 133 5.09 -1.69 -4.73
N GLY A 134 4.35 -1.59 -5.84
CA GLY A 134 4.53 -2.48 -6.99
C GLY A 134 5.89 -2.29 -7.68
N SER A 135 6.18 -3.15 -8.67
CA SER A 135 7.32 -2.98 -9.57
C SER A 135 7.08 -1.87 -10.60
N MET A 136 5.84 -1.74 -11.05
CA MET A 136 5.41 -0.72 -11.98
C MET A 136 4.12 -0.07 -11.50
N MET A 137 3.94 1.20 -11.81
CA MET A 137 2.68 1.90 -11.58
C MET A 137 2.28 2.74 -12.79
N ARG A 138 0.98 2.87 -13.02
CA ARG A 138 0.43 3.79 -14.01
C ARG A 138 0.34 5.18 -13.39
N ARG A 139 0.83 6.21 -14.07
CA ARG A 139 0.73 7.60 -13.60
C ARG A 139 -0.70 8.12 -13.82
N PRO A 140 -1.48 8.43 -12.77
CA PRO A 140 -2.87 8.87 -12.95
C PRO A 140 -2.99 10.18 -13.73
N ARG A 141 -2.03 11.10 -13.58
CA ARG A 141 -2.10 12.43 -14.25
C ARG A 141 -1.42 12.44 -15.61
N ALA A 142 -0.19 11.95 -15.67
CA ALA A 142 0.64 12.02 -16.88
C ALA A 142 0.35 10.87 -17.87
N GLY A 143 -0.31 9.80 -17.41
CA GLY A 143 -0.46 8.57 -18.18
C GLY A 143 0.87 7.81 -18.34
N GLY A 144 0.76 6.62 -18.94
CA GLY A 144 1.88 5.70 -19.11
C GLY A 144 2.29 5.00 -17.81
N TRP A 145 3.21 4.06 -17.97
CA TRP A 145 3.73 3.20 -16.91
C TRP A 145 5.16 3.60 -16.58
N VAL A 146 5.50 3.60 -15.29
CA VAL A 146 6.84 3.89 -14.78
C VAL A 146 7.23 2.83 -13.74
N GLU A 147 8.53 2.66 -13.55
CA GLU A 147 9.05 1.87 -12.43
C GLU A 147 8.62 2.52 -11.11
N ALA A 148 8.16 1.67 -10.18
CA ALA A 148 7.79 2.04 -8.83
C ALA A 148 8.88 1.58 -7.85
N LEU A 149 8.59 1.48 -6.54
CA LEU A 149 9.61 1.15 -5.54
C LEU A 149 10.06 -0.30 -5.59
N GLY A 150 9.28 -1.19 -6.22
CA GLY A 150 9.63 -2.60 -6.36
C GLY A 150 9.62 -3.38 -5.04
N VAL A 151 8.85 -2.93 -4.05
CA VAL A 151 8.68 -3.64 -2.76
C VAL A 151 8.04 -5.01 -2.99
N VAL A 152 7.08 -5.07 -3.90
CA VAL A 152 6.47 -6.32 -4.39
C VAL A 152 6.91 -6.55 -5.84
N PRO A 153 7.84 -7.51 -6.08
CA PRO A 153 8.34 -7.83 -7.41
C PRO A 153 7.24 -8.37 -8.32
N GLY A 154 7.25 -8.01 -9.60
CA GLY A 154 6.33 -8.57 -10.61
C GLY A 154 4.87 -8.13 -10.50
N VAL A 155 4.54 -7.23 -9.57
CA VAL A 155 3.15 -6.80 -9.31
C VAL A 155 2.94 -5.32 -9.67
N ALA A 156 1.74 -5.01 -10.17
CA ALA A 156 1.23 -3.64 -10.31
C ALA A 156 -0.17 -3.54 -9.68
N ILE A 157 -0.44 -2.45 -8.96
CA ILE A 157 -1.69 -2.27 -8.21
C ILE A 157 -2.61 -1.30 -8.96
N LEU A 158 -3.87 -1.68 -9.09
CA LEU A 158 -4.97 -0.89 -9.64
C LEU A 158 -5.98 -0.62 -8.50
N PRO A 159 -5.83 0.48 -7.75
CA PRO A 159 -6.75 0.80 -6.65
C PRO A 159 -8.11 1.30 -7.18
N HIS A 160 -9.09 1.41 -6.27
CA HIS A 160 -10.46 1.86 -6.56
C HIS A 160 -11.15 1.02 -7.66
N HIS A 161 -11.04 -0.30 -7.55
CA HIS A 161 -11.45 -1.24 -8.59
C HIS A 161 -12.95 -1.58 -8.58
N GLU A 162 -13.71 -1.12 -7.59
CA GLU A 162 -15.07 -1.58 -7.28
C GLU A 162 -16.11 -1.36 -8.40
N ARG A 163 -15.82 -0.47 -9.35
CA ARG A 163 -16.70 -0.12 -10.48
C ARG A 163 -16.10 -0.43 -11.84
N ARG A 164 -14.96 -1.13 -11.88
CA ARG A 164 -14.25 -1.45 -13.12
C ARG A 164 -14.86 -2.70 -13.76
N ASP A 165 -15.06 -2.64 -15.08
CA ASP A 165 -15.35 -3.84 -15.87
C ASP A 165 -14.05 -4.64 -16.08
N GLN A 166 -14.11 -5.95 -15.87
CA GLN A 166 -12.93 -6.79 -15.90
C GLN A 166 -12.42 -7.02 -17.33
N ALA A 167 -13.30 -7.16 -18.31
CA ALA A 167 -12.91 -7.38 -19.70
C ALA A 167 -12.29 -6.11 -20.31
N GLU A 168 -12.89 -4.94 -20.05
CA GLU A 168 -12.33 -3.64 -20.45
C GLU A 168 -10.99 -3.39 -19.78
N THR A 169 -10.87 -3.67 -18.48
CA THR A 169 -9.60 -3.48 -17.75
C THR A 169 -8.52 -4.44 -18.25
N SER A 170 -8.84 -5.72 -18.49
CA SER A 170 -7.90 -6.68 -19.10
C SER A 170 -7.40 -6.18 -20.46
N LYS A 171 -8.29 -5.66 -21.30
CA LYS A 171 -7.92 -5.06 -22.59
C LYS A 171 -7.00 -3.84 -22.44
N GLU A 172 -7.32 -2.91 -21.53
CA GLU A 172 -6.45 -1.75 -21.24
C GLU A 172 -5.04 -2.14 -20.79
N ILE A 173 -4.94 -3.20 -19.98
CA ILE A 173 -3.66 -3.77 -19.55
C ILE A 173 -2.91 -4.31 -20.77
N GLN A 174 -3.56 -5.11 -21.62
CA GLN A 174 -2.93 -5.67 -22.83
C GLN A 174 -2.44 -4.60 -23.81
N ASP A 175 -3.19 -3.50 -23.94
CA ASP A 175 -2.89 -2.43 -24.90
C ASP A 175 -1.74 -1.52 -24.44
N SER A 176 -1.54 -1.35 -23.13
CA SER A 176 -0.67 -0.29 -22.60
C SER A 176 0.36 -0.70 -21.55
N ALA A 177 0.15 -1.82 -20.86
CA ALA A 177 0.97 -2.18 -19.71
C ALA A 177 2.20 -3.02 -20.10
N PRO A 178 3.28 -2.97 -19.30
CA PRO A 178 4.40 -3.89 -19.43
C PRO A 178 3.93 -5.34 -19.31
N ARG A 179 4.54 -6.22 -20.12
CA ARG A 179 4.23 -7.66 -20.09
C ARG A 179 4.92 -8.35 -18.92
N GLY A 180 4.35 -9.48 -18.50
CA GLY A 180 4.96 -10.34 -17.47
C GLY A 180 4.73 -9.87 -16.04
N LEU A 181 3.75 -8.98 -15.82
CA LEU A 181 3.31 -8.55 -14.50
C LEU A 181 1.96 -9.20 -14.16
N THR A 182 1.74 -9.39 -12.87
CA THR A 182 0.41 -9.64 -12.29
C THR A 182 -0.19 -8.29 -11.86
N PHE A 183 -1.44 -8.02 -12.25
CA PHE A 183 -2.13 -6.79 -11.85
C PHE A 183 -3.19 -7.09 -10.80
N LEU A 184 -3.16 -6.34 -9.70
CA LEU A 184 -4.12 -6.47 -8.60
C LEU A 184 -5.10 -5.30 -8.65
N GLY A 185 -6.31 -5.56 -9.14
CA GLY A 185 -7.47 -4.69 -9.00
C GLY A 185 -8.04 -4.79 -7.60
N ILE A 186 -7.89 -3.76 -6.78
CA ILE A 186 -8.30 -3.79 -5.37
C ILE A 186 -9.43 -2.79 -5.14
N ASP A 187 -10.58 -3.27 -4.71
CA ASP A 187 -11.73 -2.43 -4.35
C ASP A 187 -11.39 -1.52 -3.16
N ALA A 188 -12.05 -0.36 -3.06
CA ALA A 188 -11.99 0.49 -1.87
C ALA A 188 -12.31 -0.29 -0.58
N ARG A 189 -11.65 0.06 0.54
CA ARG A 189 -11.79 -0.58 1.86
C ARG A 189 -11.50 -2.10 1.84
N THR A 190 -10.64 -2.51 0.93
CA THR A 190 -10.18 -3.90 0.71
C THR A 190 -8.68 -3.88 0.53
N GLY A 191 -8.01 -4.97 0.87
CA GLY A 191 -6.58 -5.10 0.61
C GLY A 191 -6.11 -6.54 0.46
N CYS A 192 -4.85 -6.66 0.03
CA CYS A 192 -4.09 -7.90 0.06
C CYS A 192 -3.08 -7.80 1.20
N LEU A 193 -3.05 -8.79 2.10
CA LEU A 193 -2.11 -8.85 3.21
C LEU A 193 -1.31 -10.15 3.13
N GLY A 194 0.01 -10.05 3.23
CA GLY A 194 0.88 -11.22 3.23
C GLY A 194 2.31 -10.90 2.84
N VAL A 195 2.97 -11.87 2.21
CA VAL A 195 4.32 -11.73 1.66
C VAL A 195 4.29 -12.19 0.19
N PRO A 196 5.26 -11.80 -0.65
CA PRO A 196 5.35 -12.30 -2.02
C PRO A 196 5.23 -13.83 -2.07
N GLY A 197 4.26 -14.33 -2.83
CA GLY A 197 3.90 -15.74 -2.96
C GLY A 197 2.87 -16.30 -1.97
N ASP A 198 2.49 -15.58 -0.90
CA ASP A 198 1.44 -15.99 0.05
C ASP A 198 0.63 -14.77 0.52
N TRP A 199 -0.46 -14.53 -0.18
CA TRP A 199 -1.36 -13.41 0.06
C TRP A 199 -2.76 -13.88 0.41
N ARG A 200 -3.45 -13.11 1.26
CA ARG A 200 -4.89 -13.24 1.50
C ARG A 200 -5.61 -11.91 1.32
N VAL A 201 -6.87 -11.98 0.94
CA VAL A 201 -7.74 -10.80 0.86
C VAL A 201 -8.27 -10.45 2.24
N ILE A 202 -8.24 -9.16 2.57
CA ILE A 202 -8.80 -8.57 3.78
C ILE A 202 -9.73 -7.40 3.44
N GLY A 203 -10.64 -7.06 4.34
CA GLY A 203 -11.57 -5.94 4.16
C GLY A 203 -12.91 -6.31 3.51
N PHE A 204 -13.59 -5.31 2.95
CA PHE A 204 -15.02 -5.38 2.65
C PHE A 204 -15.36 -5.85 1.23
N GLY A 205 -14.58 -5.42 0.23
CA GLY A 205 -14.82 -5.66 -1.18
C GLY A 205 -14.05 -6.87 -1.71
N ARG A 206 -13.58 -6.77 -2.95
CA ARG A 206 -12.93 -7.86 -3.68
C ARG A 206 -11.57 -7.46 -4.22
N VAL A 207 -10.78 -8.47 -4.53
CA VAL A 207 -9.53 -8.35 -5.28
C VAL A 207 -9.70 -9.10 -6.60
N THR A 208 -9.41 -8.44 -7.72
CA THR A 208 -9.32 -9.06 -9.03
C THR A 208 -7.86 -9.20 -9.42
N VAL A 209 -7.42 -10.44 -9.67
CA VAL A 209 -6.07 -10.75 -10.14
C VAL A 209 -6.12 -10.91 -11.65
N TYR A 210 -5.36 -10.10 -12.39
CA TYR A 210 -5.23 -10.18 -13.84
C TYR A 210 -3.86 -10.75 -14.22
N GLU A 211 -3.86 -11.79 -15.05
CA GLU A 211 -2.66 -12.46 -15.55
C GLU A 211 -2.83 -12.80 -17.03
N GLY A 212 -1.98 -12.20 -17.87
CA GLY A 212 -2.19 -12.27 -19.31
C GLY A 212 -3.57 -11.73 -19.68
N THR A 213 -4.38 -12.52 -20.40
CA THR A 213 -5.73 -12.14 -20.83
C THR A 213 -6.82 -12.54 -19.84
N GLU A 214 -6.49 -13.36 -18.84
CA GLU A 214 -7.43 -13.93 -17.88
C GLU A 214 -7.49 -13.12 -16.59
N TRP A 215 -8.58 -13.29 -15.84
CA TRP A 215 -8.71 -12.72 -14.51
C TRP A 215 -9.50 -13.62 -13.57
N GLN A 216 -9.23 -13.48 -12.27
CA GLN A 216 -9.90 -14.20 -11.20
C GLN A 216 -10.31 -13.20 -10.10
N ILE A 217 -11.46 -13.42 -9.47
CA ILE A 217 -12.02 -12.53 -8.43
C ILE A 217 -12.03 -13.28 -7.10
N PHE A 218 -11.51 -12.62 -6.07
CA PHE A 218 -11.34 -13.14 -4.72
C PHE A 218 -12.07 -12.24 -3.71
N ASN A 219 -12.67 -12.85 -2.71
CA ASN A 219 -13.37 -12.18 -1.61
C ASN A 219 -12.52 -12.23 -0.33
N ALA A 220 -12.92 -11.46 0.68
CA ALA A 220 -12.28 -11.48 1.99
C ALA A 220 -12.10 -12.90 2.55
N GLY A 221 -10.89 -13.20 3.02
CA GLY A 221 -10.49 -14.52 3.53
C GLY A 221 -9.94 -15.47 2.47
N ASP A 222 -10.16 -15.21 1.17
CA ASP A 222 -9.60 -16.04 0.11
C ASP A 222 -8.07 -15.85 0.01
N LYS A 223 -7.38 -16.93 -0.35
CA LYS A 223 -5.96 -16.87 -0.75
C LYS A 223 -5.85 -16.52 -2.23
N LEU A 224 -4.93 -15.62 -2.55
CA LEU A 224 -4.61 -15.31 -3.95
C LEU A 224 -3.72 -16.41 -4.57
N PRO A 225 -3.61 -16.48 -5.90
CA PRO A 225 -2.73 -17.43 -6.56
C PRO A 225 -1.28 -17.29 -6.09
N ALA A 226 -0.59 -18.42 -5.95
CA ALA A 226 0.83 -18.42 -5.67
C ALA A 226 1.62 -18.07 -6.94
N GLY A 227 2.62 -17.20 -6.84
CA GLY A 227 3.50 -16.89 -7.98
C GLY A 227 3.96 -15.45 -8.09
N PHE A 228 3.43 -14.55 -7.26
CA PHE A 228 3.80 -13.14 -7.23
C PHE A 228 3.83 -12.60 -5.79
#